data_AF-A0A0V0I9G0-F1
#
_entry.id   AF-A0A0V0I9G0-F1
#
_cell.length_a   1.000
_cell.length_b   1.000
_cell.length_c   1.000
_cell.angle_alpha   90.00
_cell.angle_beta   90.00
_cell.angle_gamma   90.00
#
_symmetry.space_group_name_H-M   'P 1'
#
loop_
_entity.id
_entity.type
_entity.pdbx_description
1 polymer ?
#
loop_
_entity_poly.entity_id
_entity_poly.type
_entity_poly.pdbx_seq_one_letter_code
_entity_poly.pdbx_strand_id
1 'polypeptide(L)'
;MGLEAAVEAAAEFLNKAVKPVLVGGQNMRVAKACDAFVELADSCGYAVAVMPAAKGLVPEHHPHFLGTYWGAVSTTFCAEIVGSADAYLFAGPIFNDYSSVGYSLLLKKEKAIIVQPDRVTIGNGPAFGCVLMRDFLSALAKRLKHNPTSYENYHRIYVPDGLPLKCEPKEALRVNVLFQHIQNMLTGESAVIAETGDSWFNCQKLKLPQGCGYEFQMQYGSIGWSVGATLGYAQAAPEKRVIACIGDGSFQVTAQDISTMLRCGQRTIIFLINNGGYTIEVEIHDGPYNVIKNWNYTGLVDAIHNGEGKCW
;
A
#
# COMPACT_ATOMS: atom_id res chain seq x y z
N MET A 1 15.74 27.63 13.47
CA MET A 1 16.94 27.55 12.61
C MET A 1 17.00 26.25 11.81
N GLY A 2 16.95 25.04 12.41
CA GLY A 2 17.06 23.78 11.66
C GLY A 2 15.96 23.52 10.60
N LEU A 3 14.69 23.78 10.94
CA LEU A 3 13.56 23.62 10.02
C LEU A 3 13.66 24.56 8.81
N GLU A 4 13.91 25.85 9.05
CA GLU A 4 13.99 26.87 7.99
C GLU A 4 15.13 26.56 7.01
N ALA A 5 16.32 26.24 7.52
CA ALA A 5 17.45 25.85 6.67
C ALA A 5 17.17 24.58 5.85
N ALA A 6 16.51 23.58 6.44
CA ALA A 6 16.10 22.37 5.72
C ALA A 6 15.12 22.68 4.59
N VAL A 7 14.12 23.52 4.86
CA VAL A 7 13.09 23.93 3.91
C VAL A 7 13.68 24.76 2.78
N GLU A 8 14.57 25.71 3.07
CA GLU A 8 15.26 26.52 2.06
C GLU A 8 16.10 25.65 1.12
N ALA A 9 16.93 24.75 1.68
CA ALA A 9 17.75 23.85 0.90
C ALA A 9 16.90 22.90 0.03
N ALA A 10 15.81 22.38 0.58
CA ALA A 10 14.90 21.49 -0.16
C ALA A 10 14.15 22.23 -1.28
N ALA A 11 13.67 23.45 -0.99
CA ALA A 11 13.00 24.28 -1.98
C ALA A 11 13.95 24.69 -3.11
N GLU A 12 15.19 25.06 -2.80
CA GLU A 12 16.20 25.35 -3.82
C GLU A 12 16.49 24.13 -4.70
N PHE A 13 16.62 22.95 -4.10
CA PHE A 13 16.85 21.69 -4.81
C PHE A 13 15.69 21.34 -5.75
N LEU A 14 14.45 21.37 -5.25
CA LEU A 14 13.26 20.97 -6.00
C LEU A 14 12.84 22.03 -7.04
N ASN A 15 12.95 23.33 -6.75
CA ASN A 15 12.57 24.38 -7.69
C ASN A 15 13.52 24.48 -8.91
N LYS A 16 14.70 23.86 -8.86
CA LYS A 16 15.62 23.72 -10.00
C LYS A 16 15.31 22.50 -10.87
N ALA A 17 14.52 21.55 -10.37
CA ALA A 17 14.20 20.31 -11.06
C ALA A 17 13.15 20.54 -12.16
N VAL A 18 13.31 19.86 -13.29
CA VAL A 18 12.38 19.91 -14.42
C VAL A 18 11.18 19.00 -14.19
N LYS A 19 11.40 17.79 -13.66
CA LYS A 19 10.35 16.77 -13.47
C LYS A 19 10.48 16.08 -12.10
N PRO A 20 10.30 16.84 -11.00
CA PRO A 20 10.34 16.29 -9.65
C PRO A 20 9.12 15.40 -9.36
N VAL A 21 9.27 14.40 -8.49
CA VAL A 21 8.18 13.52 -8.04
C VAL A 21 8.13 13.43 -6.51
N LEU A 22 6.94 13.13 -5.97
CA LEU A 22 6.73 12.81 -4.56
C LEU A 22 6.46 11.32 -4.41
N VAL A 23 7.11 10.67 -3.44
CA VAL A 23 6.84 9.28 -3.08
C VAL A 23 6.59 9.16 -1.58
N GLY A 24 5.35 8.81 -1.20
CA GLY A 24 4.96 8.60 0.19
C GLY A 24 5.38 7.21 0.70
N GLY A 25 5.91 7.13 1.91
CA GLY A 25 6.35 5.91 2.58
C GLY A 25 5.60 5.66 3.89
N GLN A 26 5.74 4.46 4.45
CA GLN A 26 4.93 4.01 5.58
C GLN A 26 5.17 4.80 6.88
N ASN A 27 6.33 5.46 7.03
CA ASN A 27 6.61 6.26 8.22
C ASN A 27 5.83 7.59 8.25
N MET A 28 5.12 7.96 7.18
CA MET A 28 4.18 9.11 7.22
C MET A 28 3.09 8.93 8.28
N ARG A 29 2.61 7.69 8.47
CA ARG A 29 1.59 7.37 9.49
C ARG A 29 2.12 7.63 10.90
N VAL A 30 3.33 7.15 11.21
CA VAL A 30 3.99 7.33 12.51
C VAL A 30 4.26 8.83 12.77
N ALA A 31 4.66 9.56 11.73
CA ALA A 31 4.93 10.98 11.81
C ALA A 31 3.67 11.87 11.78
N LYS A 32 2.46 11.28 11.64
CA LYS A 32 1.19 12.02 11.46
C LYS A 32 1.28 13.08 10.36
N ALA A 33 1.87 12.71 9.23
CA ALA A 33 2.27 13.62 8.18
C ALA A 33 1.53 13.43 6.85
N CYS A 34 0.50 12.55 6.80
CA CYS A 34 -0.25 12.28 5.57
C CYS A 34 -0.91 13.56 5.01
N ASP A 35 -1.59 14.35 5.85
CA ASP A 35 -2.24 15.59 5.41
C ASP A 35 -1.22 16.62 4.92
N ALA A 36 -0.08 16.75 5.59
CA ALA A 36 1.01 17.65 5.18
C ALA A 36 1.66 17.21 3.86
N PHE A 37 1.72 15.90 3.60
CA PHE A 37 2.17 15.36 2.32
C PHE A 37 1.18 15.67 1.18
N VAL A 38 -0.12 15.56 1.45
CA VAL A 38 -1.17 15.95 0.49
C VAL A 38 -1.15 17.47 0.23
N GLU A 39 -1.02 18.29 1.27
CA GLU A 39 -0.85 19.76 1.15
C GLU A 39 0.35 20.12 0.25
N LEU A 40 1.48 19.42 0.43
CA LEU A 40 2.65 19.57 -0.41
C LEU A 40 2.37 19.15 -1.87
N ALA A 41 1.69 18.03 -2.08
CA ALA A 41 1.32 17.55 -3.40
C ALA A 41 0.42 18.54 -4.14
N ASP A 42 -0.61 19.05 -3.48
CA ASP A 42 -1.54 20.06 -4.01
C ASP A 42 -0.79 21.34 -4.41
N SER A 43 0.16 21.81 -3.58
CA SER A 43 0.87 23.06 -3.83
C SER A 43 1.86 22.97 -4.98
N CYS A 44 2.63 21.87 -5.05
CA CYS A 44 3.71 21.74 -6.02
C CYS A 44 3.24 21.15 -7.36
N GLY A 45 2.12 20.43 -7.39
CA GLY A 45 1.58 19.83 -8.61
C GLY A 45 2.38 18.64 -9.14
N TYR A 46 3.31 18.07 -8.38
CA TYR A 46 4.14 16.96 -8.85
C TYR A 46 3.33 15.68 -9.02
N ALA A 47 3.81 14.74 -9.83
CA ALA A 47 3.35 13.36 -9.77
C ALA A 47 3.58 12.76 -8.38
N VAL A 48 2.59 12.03 -7.89
CA VAL A 48 2.56 11.45 -6.54
C VAL A 48 2.46 9.93 -6.64
N ALA A 49 3.42 9.22 -6.05
CA ALA A 49 3.35 7.78 -5.85
C ALA A 49 3.42 7.43 -4.36
N VAL A 50 3.20 6.16 -4.03
CA VAL A 50 3.44 5.62 -2.69
C VAL A 50 4.27 4.35 -2.76
N MET A 51 5.10 4.10 -1.75
CA MET A 51 5.72 2.79 -1.53
C MET A 51 4.63 1.76 -1.19
N PRO A 52 4.85 0.45 -1.43
CA PRO A 52 3.82 -0.57 -1.22
C PRO A 52 3.20 -0.56 0.18
N ALA A 53 4.02 -0.46 1.23
CA ALA A 53 3.55 -0.41 2.62
C ALA A 53 2.85 0.91 3.01
N ALA A 54 2.79 1.90 2.10
CA ALA A 54 2.14 3.18 2.30
C ALA A 54 0.80 3.32 1.55
N LYS A 55 0.33 2.25 0.88
CA LYS A 55 -1.00 2.23 0.27
C LYS A 55 -2.09 2.57 1.29
N GLY A 56 -3.04 3.39 0.90
CA GLY A 56 -4.10 3.91 1.77
C GLY A 56 -3.69 5.10 2.66
N LEU A 57 -2.42 5.50 2.69
CA LEU A 57 -1.97 6.69 3.45
C LEU A 57 -2.11 8.00 2.66
N VAL A 58 -2.23 7.90 1.34
CA VAL A 58 -2.46 9.04 0.43
C VAL A 58 -3.77 8.76 -0.32
N PRO A 59 -4.66 9.76 -0.48
CA PRO A 59 -5.93 9.57 -1.18
C PRO A 59 -5.71 9.21 -2.66
N GLU A 60 -6.19 8.04 -3.09
CA GLU A 60 -5.95 7.56 -4.48
C GLU A 60 -6.74 8.33 -5.54
N HIS A 61 -7.69 9.17 -5.13
CA HIS A 61 -8.44 10.07 -6.01
C HIS A 61 -7.75 11.43 -6.20
N HIS A 62 -6.59 11.66 -5.56
CA HIS A 62 -5.80 12.86 -5.80
C HIS A 62 -5.42 12.93 -7.29
N PRO A 63 -5.60 14.08 -7.97
CA PRO A 63 -5.50 14.16 -9.43
C PRO A 63 -4.13 13.72 -9.96
N HIS A 64 -3.06 13.92 -9.19
CA HIS A 64 -1.70 13.53 -9.57
C HIS A 64 -1.21 12.17 -9.03
N PHE A 65 -2.11 11.36 -8.46
CA PHE A 65 -1.75 10.05 -7.93
C PHE A 65 -1.48 9.03 -9.06
N LEU A 66 -0.27 8.46 -9.06
CA LEU A 66 0.22 7.49 -10.04
C LEU A 66 -0.03 6.03 -9.62
N GLY A 67 -0.27 5.79 -8.34
CA GLY A 67 -0.29 4.46 -7.74
C GLY A 67 0.98 4.13 -6.95
N THR A 68 1.33 2.85 -6.95
CA THR A 68 2.41 2.29 -6.13
C THR A 68 3.74 2.27 -6.90
N TYR A 69 4.79 2.86 -6.33
CA TYR A 69 6.18 2.71 -6.78
C TYR A 69 6.85 1.57 -6.03
N TRP A 70 7.12 0.49 -6.74
CA TRP A 70 7.70 -0.76 -6.22
C TRP A 70 8.59 -1.44 -7.27
N GLY A 71 9.53 -0.68 -7.85
CA GLY A 71 10.45 -1.21 -8.85
C GLY A 71 9.72 -1.82 -10.06
N ALA A 72 10.12 -3.02 -10.47
CA ALA A 72 9.54 -3.72 -11.63
C ALA A 72 8.05 -4.10 -11.47
N VAL A 73 7.52 -4.10 -10.24
CA VAL A 73 6.12 -4.43 -9.94
C VAL A 73 5.29 -3.19 -9.57
N SER A 74 5.76 -2.01 -9.98
CA SER A 74 5.01 -0.75 -9.80
C SER A 74 3.68 -0.76 -10.56
N THR A 75 2.76 0.12 -10.16
CA THR A 75 1.61 0.47 -11.00
C THR A 75 2.09 0.88 -12.40
N THR A 76 1.32 0.54 -13.43
CA THR A 76 1.65 0.81 -14.83
C THR A 76 2.16 2.24 -15.04
N PHE A 77 3.32 2.38 -15.68
CA PHE A 77 4.03 3.63 -15.95
C PHE A 77 4.57 4.41 -14.72
N CYS A 78 4.28 3.99 -13.49
CA CYS A 78 4.76 4.67 -12.28
C CYS A 78 6.29 4.56 -12.15
N ALA A 79 6.87 3.39 -12.42
CA ALA A 79 8.31 3.17 -12.34
C ALA A 79 9.09 4.04 -13.34
N GLU A 80 8.55 4.22 -14.55
CA GLU A 80 9.13 5.01 -15.62
C GLU A 80 9.14 6.50 -15.27
N ILE A 81 8.08 6.98 -14.62
CA ILE A 81 8.00 8.37 -14.18
C ILE A 81 8.93 8.63 -13.01
N VAL A 82 8.94 7.78 -11.99
CA VAL A 82 9.86 7.93 -10.85
C VAL A 82 11.32 7.74 -11.28
N GLY A 83 11.61 6.75 -12.11
CA GLY A 83 12.96 6.45 -12.59
C GLY A 83 13.52 7.49 -13.55
N SER A 84 12.66 8.14 -14.35
CA SER A 84 13.09 9.22 -15.25
C SER A 84 13.16 10.59 -14.56
N ALA A 85 12.66 10.75 -13.33
CA ALA A 85 12.71 12.00 -12.58
C ALA A 85 14.14 12.51 -12.38
N ASP A 86 14.30 13.82 -12.32
CA ASP A 86 15.56 14.50 -12.03
C ASP A 86 15.69 14.92 -10.55
N ALA A 87 14.60 14.87 -9.79
CA ALA A 87 14.56 14.95 -8.34
C ALA A 87 13.39 14.13 -7.78
N TYR A 88 13.54 13.57 -6.59
CA TYR A 88 12.44 12.90 -5.89
C TYR A 88 12.50 13.15 -4.39
N LEU A 89 11.34 13.43 -3.80
CA LEU A 89 11.17 13.48 -2.36
C LEU A 89 10.48 12.21 -1.89
N PHE A 90 11.19 11.41 -1.10
CA PHE A 90 10.63 10.26 -0.39
C PHE A 90 10.25 10.67 1.04
N ALA A 91 8.97 10.66 1.36
CA ALA A 91 8.45 11.00 2.68
C ALA A 91 8.22 9.73 3.52
N GLY A 92 9.06 9.49 4.50
CA GLY A 92 8.99 8.34 5.39
C GLY A 92 9.29 6.98 4.74
N PRO A 93 10.29 6.84 3.86
CA PRO A 93 10.58 5.57 3.23
C PRO A 93 11.21 4.57 4.21
N ILE A 94 10.93 3.28 4.01
CA ILE A 94 11.79 2.19 4.47
C ILE A 94 12.21 1.40 3.24
N PHE A 95 13.50 1.48 2.91
CA PHE A 95 14.13 0.66 1.89
C PHE A 95 14.69 -0.61 2.56
N ASN A 96 14.04 -1.73 2.33
CA ASN A 96 14.52 -3.06 2.68
C ASN A 96 14.59 -3.91 1.41
N ASP A 97 15.03 -5.15 1.52
CA ASP A 97 15.07 -6.11 0.41
C ASP A 97 13.72 -6.25 -0.30
N TYR A 98 12.60 -6.31 0.41
CA TYR A 98 11.27 -6.44 -0.22
C TYR A 98 10.82 -5.18 -0.95
N SER A 99 10.86 -4.01 -0.27
CA SER A 99 10.40 -2.73 -0.84
C SER A 99 11.31 -2.24 -1.97
N SER A 100 12.55 -2.74 -2.02
CA SER A 100 13.51 -2.49 -3.10
C SER A 100 13.60 -3.58 -4.16
N VAL A 101 12.72 -4.60 -4.11
CA VAL A 101 12.68 -5.71 -5.06
C VAL A 101 14.07 -6.37 -5.19
N GLY A 102 14.63 -6.81 -4.07
CA GLY A 102 15.97 -7.39 -4.01
C GLY A 102 17.08 -6.38 -4.30
N TYR A 103 16.98 -5.15 -3.78
CA TYR A 103 17.96 -4.08 -3.99
C TYR A 103 18.14 -3.65 -5.46
N SER A 104 17.11 -3.84 -6.29
CA SER A 104 17.14 -3.53 -7.72
C SER A 104 16.62 -2.13 -8.09
N LEU A 105 16.17 -1.33 -7.12
CA LEU A 105 15.73 0.05 -7.39
C LEU A 105 16.90 0.91 -7.88
N LEU A 106 16.73 1.51 -9.07
CA LEU A 106 17.74 2.36 -9.71
C LEU A 106 17.64 3.83 -9.25
N LEU A 107 17.51 4.04 -7.93
CA LEU A 107 17.50 5.38 -7.33
C LEU A 107 18.93 5.90 -7.14
N LYS A 108 19.20 7.07 -7.70
CA LYS A 108 20.41 7.89 -7.50
C LYS A 108 20.33 8.73 -6.23
N LYS A 109 21.20 8.49 -5.25
CA LYS A 109 21.15 9.21 -3.95
C LYS A 109 21.23 10.73 -4.12
N GLU A 110 22.01 11.22 -5.09
CA GLU A 110 22.18 12.63 -5.40
C GLU A 110 20.89 13.35 -5.86
N LYS A 111 19.89 12.60 -6.33
CA LYS A 111 18.57 13.13 -6.75
C LYS A 111 17.52 13.09 -5.64
N ALA A 112 17.85 12.52 -4.47
CA ALA A 112 16.89 12.16 -3.44
C ALA A 112 16.80 13.22 -2.33
N ILE A 113 15.59 13.62 -1.97
CA ILE A 113 15.30 14.16 -0.63
C ILE A 113 14.66 13.04 0.17
N ILE A 114 15.32 12.62 1.25
CA ILE A 114 14.80 11.61 2.18
C ILE A 114 14.31 12.32 3.43
N VAL A 115 13.01 12.30 3.65
CA VAL A 115 12.37 12.86 4.85
C VAL A 115 12.03 11.69 5.77
N GLN A 116 12.73 11.56 6.89
CA GLN A 116 12.40 10.66 7.99
C GLN A 116 11.57 11.41 9.06
N PRO A 117 10.95 10.72 10.04
CA PRO A 117 10.08 11.38 11.02
C PRO A 117 10.66 12.62 11.72
N ASP A 118 11.97 12.64 11.95
CA ASP A 118 12.70 13.67 12.70
C ASP A 118 13.97 14.18 11.98
N ARG A 119 14.15 13.85 10.70
CA ARG A 119 15.37 14.17 9.93
C ARG A 119 15.09 14.34 8.44
N VAL A 120 15.74 15.32 7.82
CA VAL A 120 15.73 15.53 6.36
C VAL A 120 17.14 15.37 5.80
N THR A 121 17.32 14.65 4.70
CA THR A 121 18.59 14.53 3.98
C THR A 121 18.39 14.88 2.52
N ILE A 122 19.24 15.74 1.96
CA ILE A 122 19.12 16.25 0.59
C ILE A 122 20.33 15.83 -0.23
N GLY A 123 20.10 14.98 -1.23
CA GLY A 123 21.10 14.46 -2.16
C GLY A 123 22.25 13.76 -1.43
N ASN A 124 23.47 14.03 -1.93
CA ASN A 124 24.72 13.71 -1.23
C ASN A 124 25.16 14.84 -0.28
N GLY A 125 24.29 15.82 -0.02
CA GLY A 125 24.58 17.04 0.70
C GLY A 125 24.11 17.00 2.16
N PRO A 126 23.52 18.10 2.66
CA PRO A 126 23.27 18.28 4.09
C PRO A 126 22.20 17.32 4.63
N ALA A 127 22.36 16.97 5.90
CA ALA A 127 21.36 16.31 6.71
C ALA A 127 20.98 17.21 7.89
N PHE A 128 19.68 17.43 8.07
CA PHE A 128 19.11 18.27 9.12
C PHE A 128 18.37 17.36 10.11
N GLY A 129 18.90 17.24 11.33
CA GLY A 129 18.25 16.52 12.43
C GLY A 129 17.28 17.41 13.21
N CYS A 130 16.44 16.78 14.04
CA CYS A 130 15.41 17.44 14.85
C CYS A 130 14.43 18.28 14.01
N VAL A 131 14.12 17.81 12.79
CA VAL A 131 13.17 18.42 11.87
C VAL A 131 12.01 17.45 11.69
N LEU A 132 10.86 17.78 12.29
CA LEU A 132 9.68 16.93 12.22
C LEU A 132 9.12 16.90 10.81
N MET A 133 8.86 15.69 10.28
CA MET A 133 8.37 15.47 8.91
C MET A 133 7.14 16.33 8.60
N ARG A 134 6.12 16.31 9.48
CA ARG A 134 4.89 17.08 9.28
C ARG A 134 5.18 18.57 9.10
N ASP A 135 5.96 19.14 10.01
CA ASP A 135 6.24 20.57 10.00
C ASP A 135 7.12 20.96 8.79
N PHE A 136 8.04 20.08 8.39
CA PHE A 136 8.84 20.23 7.17
C PHE A 136 7.99 20.21 5.91
N LEU A 137 7.10 19.23 5.74
CA LEU A 137 6.27 19.11 4.53
C LEU A 137 5.32 20.32 4.40
N SER A 138 4.64 20.73 5.47
CA SER A 138 3.77 21.93 5.45
C SER A 138 4.53 23.24 5.24
N ALA A 139 5.76 23.36 5.76
CA ALA A 139 6.58 24.54 5.50
C ALA A 139 7.13 24.56 4.06
N LEU A 140 7.53 23.40 3.54
CA LEU A 140 8.00 23.23 2.17
C LEU A 140 6.90 23.51 1.15
N ALA A 141 5.65 23.12 1.44
CA ALA A 141 4.49 23.39 0.60
C ALA A 141 4.34 24.88 0.24
N LYS A 142 4.74 25.78 1.14
CA LYS A 142 4.68 27.24 0.97
C LYS A 142 5.85 27.83 0.18
N ARG A 143 6.88 27.04 -0.12
CA ARG A 143 8.13 27.49 -0.78
C ARG A 143 8.33 26.90 -2.17
N LEU A 144 7.65 25.81 -2.50
CA LEU A 144 7.73 25.22 -3.82
C LEU A 144 6.92 26.01 -4.85
N LYS A 145 7.48 26.13 -6.05
CA LYS A 145 6.78 26.61 -7.23
C LYS A 145 6.00 25.45 -7.84
N HIS A 146 4.81 25.74 -8.34
CA HIS A 146 4.00 24.77 -9.07
C HIS A 146 4.74 24.27 -10.32
N ASN A 147 4.86 22.96 -10.50
CA ASN A 147 5.50 22.30 -11.63
C ASN A 147 4.82 20.93 -11.91
N PRO A 148 3.87 20.85 -12.85
CA PRO A 148 3.15 19.61 -13.16
C PRO A 148 3.88 18.67 -14.13
N THR A 149 5.10 19.00 -14.56
CA THR A 149 5.80 18.32 -15.67
C THR A 149 5.91 16.81 -15.50
N SER A 150 6.17 16.31 -14.28
CA SER A 150 6.25 14.87 -14.02
C SER A 150 4.91 14.16 -14.20
N TYR A 151 3.81 14.81 -13.78
CA TYR A 151 2.46 14.31 -13.99
C TYR A 151 2.01 14.42 -15.46
N GLU A 152 2.32 15.51 -16.15
CA GLU A 152 2.05 15.64 -17.58
C GLU A 152 2.75 14.54 -18.41
N ASN A 153 3.98 14.21 -18.04
CA ASN A 153 4.72 13.11 -18.67
C ASN A 153 4.05 11.76 -18.43
N TYR A 154 3.54 11.51 -17.21
CA TYR A 154 2.73 10.31 -16.92
C TYR A 154 1.50 10.26 -17.81
N HIS A 155 0.74 11.36 -17.86
CA HIS A 155 -0.50 11.42 -18.63
C HIS A 155 -0.29 11.14 -20.13
N ARG A 156 0.86 11.56 -20.69
CA ARG A 156 1.21 11.32 -22.11
C ARG A 156 1.48 9.85 -22.43
N ILE A 157 1.98 9.08 -21.48
CA ILE A 157 2.30 7.65 -21.67
C ILE A 157 1.24 6.72 -21.06
N TYR A 158 0.29 7.29 -20.31
CA TYR A 158 -0.74 6.53 -19.61
C TYR A 158 -1.63 5.78 -20.60
N VAL A 159 -1.81 4.50 -20.32
CA VAL A 159 -2.78 3.64 -20.98
C VAL A 159 -3.72 3.11 -19.90
N PRO A 160 -5.05 3.29 -20.05
CA PRO A 160 -6.01 2.73 -19.12
C PRO A 160 -5.87 1.22 -18.97
N ASP A 161 -6.09 0.73 -17.75
CA ASP A 161 -6.05 -0.71 -17.49
C ASP A 161 -7.11 -1.45 -18.33
N GLY A 162 -6.73 -2.61 -18.85
CA GLY A 162 -7.69 -3.51 -19.49
C GLY A 162 -8.70 -4.06 -18.48
N LEU A 163 -9.93 -4.29 -18.93
CA LEU A 163 -10.93 -4.99 -18.13
C LEU A 163 -10.67 -6.51 -18.19
N PRO A 164 -10.77 -7.24 -17.06
CA PRO A 164 -10.76 -8.69 -17.08
C PRO A 164 -11.88 -9.22 -17.98
N LEU A 165 -11.61 -10.31 -18.71
CA LEU A 165 -12.64 -11.03 -19.46
C LEU A 165 -13.71 -11.51 -18.49
N LYS A 166 -14.99 -11.27 -18.83
CA LYS A 166 -16.12 -11.76 -18.06
C LYS A 166 -16.01 -13.28 -17.87
N CYS A 167 -16.50 -13.73 -16.72
CA CYS A 167 -16.60 -15.14 -16.37
C CYS A 167 -18.09 -15.48 -16.35
N GLU A 168 -18.48 -16.51 -17.08
CA GLU A 168 -19.87 -16.97 -17.06
C GLU A 168 -20.14 -17.81 -15.79
N PRO A 169 -21.39 -17.88 -15.32
CA PRO A 169 -21.73 -18.75 -14.20
C PRO A 169 -21.27 -20.18 -14.44
N LYS A 170 -20.66 -20.80 -13.42
CA LYS A 170 -20.11 -22.18 -13.41
C LYS A 170 -18.76 -22.36 -14.15
N GLU A 171 -18.17 -21.31 -14.70
CA GLU A 171 -16.78 -21.37 -15.14
C GLU A 171 -15.82 -21.41 -13.93
N ALA A 172 -14.61 -21.92 -14.15
CA ALA A 172 -13.58 -21.94 -13.12
C ALA A 172 -13.22 -20.51 -12.69
N LEU A 173 -13.25 -20.26 -11.38
CA LEU A 173 -12.91 -18.95 -10.83
C LEU A 173 -11.44 -18.62 -11.08
N ARG A 174 -11.17 -17.41 -11.58
CA ARG A 174 -9.83 -16.87 -11.81
C ARG A 174 -9.57 -15.70 -10.86
N VAL A 175 -8.32 -15.53 -10.43
CA VAL A 175 -7.92 -14.48 -9.47
C VAL A 175 -8.31 -13.08 -9.96
N ASN A 176 -8.10 -12.77 -11.24
CA ASN A 176 -8.46 -11.47 -11.82
C ASN A 176 -9.97 -11.19 -11.77
N VAL A 177 -10.82 -12.21 -11.94
CA VAL A 177 -12.28 -12.11 -11.82
C VAL A 177 -12.68 -11.92 -10.37
N LEU A 178 -12.10 -12.69 -9.44
CA LEU A 178 -12.34 -12.54 -8.01
C LEU A 178 -12.06 -11.10 -7.55
N PHE A 179 -10.88 -10.57 -7.87
CA PHE A 179 -10.50 -9.22 -7.45
C PHE A 179 -11.29 -8.12 -8.16
N GLN A 180 -11.84 -8.37 -9.35
CA GLN A 180 -12.82 -7.48 -9.97
C GLN A 180 -14.11 -7.39 -9.14
N HIS A 181 -14.59 -8.51 -8.60
CA HIS A 181 -15.75 -8.50 -7.69
C HIS A 181 -15.42 -7.79 -6.37
N ILE A 182 -14.25 -8.05 -5.78
CA ILE A 182 -13.80 -7.37 -4.55
C ILE A 182 -13.72 -5.85 -4.79
N GLN A 183 -13.14 -5.42 -5.91
CA GLN A 183 -13.07 -4.00 -6.29
C GLN A 183 -14.44 -3.32 -6.30
N ASN A 184 -15.45 -4.00 -6.87
CA ASN A 184 -16.82 -3.48 -6.95
C ASN A 184 -17.55 -3.43 -5.60
N MET A 185 -17.04 -4.14 -4.59
CA MET A 185 -17.59 -4.12 -3.23
C MET A 185 -17.00 -2.99 -2.37
N LEU A 186 -15.87 -2.41 -2.76
CA LEU A 186 -15.19 -1.40 -1.96
C LEU A 186 -15.99 -0.11 -1.90
N THR A 187 -16.11 0.42 -0.69
CA THR A 187 -16.70 1.74 -0.41
C THR A 187 -15.78 2.53 0.51
N GLY A 188 -16.09 3.82 0.73
CA GLY A 188 -15.42 4.62 1.75
C GLY A 188 -15.62 4.10 3.18
N GLU A 189 -16.60 3.22 3.39
CA GLU A 189 -16.87 2.53 4.66
C GLU A 189 -16.19 1.16 4.73
N SER A 190 -15.37 0.79 3.75
CA SER A 190 -14.62 -0.47 3.76
C SER A 190 -13.24 -0.31 4.39
N ALA A 191 -12.65 -1.41 4.84
CA ALA A 191 -11.22 -1.50 5.14
C ALA A 191 -10.68 -2.82 4.59
N VAL A 192 -9.56 -2.80 3.87
CA VAL A 192 -8.95 -3.98 3.27
C VAL A 192 -7.75 -4.45 4.10
N ILE A 193 -7.74 -5.73 4.49
CA ILE A 193 -6.58 -6.37 5.12
C ILE A 193 -5.96 -7.33 4.10
N ALA A 194 -4.72 -7.06 3.69
CA ALA A 194 -4.02 -7.83 2.66
C ALA A 194 -2.96 -8.75 3.27
N GLU A 195 -3.25 -10.06 3.38
CA GLU A 195 -2.32 -11.06 3.92
C GLU A 195 -1.02 -11.17 3.10
N THR A 196 0.06 -11.56 3.76
CA THR A 196 1.32 -11.99 3.16
C THR A 196 1.08 -13.14 2.18
N GLY A 197 1.57 -12.98 0.94
CA GLY A 197 1.31 -13.89 -0.17
C GLY A 197 0.82 -13.12 -1.41
N ASP A 198 0.15 -13.81 -2.33
CA ASP A 198 -0.36 -13.16 -3.55
C ASP A 198 -1.45 -12.12 -3.27
N SER A 199 -2.08 -12.18 -2.09
CA SER A 199 -2.96 -11.12 -1.58
C SER A 199 -2.27 -9.75 -1.53
N TRP A 200 -0.97 -9.67 -1.24
CA TRP A 200 -0.24 -8.40 -1.31
C TRP A 200 -0.32 -7.78 -2.70
N PHE A 201 0.00 -8.55 -3.74
CA PHE A 201 0.04 -8.05 -5.11
C PHE A 201 -1.36 -7.77 -5.68
N ASN A 202 -2.33 -8.63 -5.39
CA ASN A 202 -3.69 -8.42 -5.87
C ASN A 202 -4.37 -7.24 -5.17
N CYS A 203 -4.22 -7.10 -3.85
CA CYS A 203 -4.77 -5.96 -3.13
C CYS A 203 -4.09 -4.63 -3.48
N GLN A 204 -2.81 -4.63 -3.87
CA GLN A 204 -2.14 -3.42 -4.39
C GLN A 204 -2.82 -2.86 -5.64
N LYS A 205 -3.42 -3.72 -6.47
CA LYS A 205 -4.13 -3.34 -7.71
C LYS A 205 -5.53 -2.77 -7.47
N LEU A 206 -6.08 -2.94 -6.28
CA LEU A 206 -7.39 -2.37 -5.91
C LEU A 206 -7.30 -0.84 -5.84
N LYS A 207 -8.25 -0.14 -6.46
CA LYS A 207 -8.44 1.31 -6.35
C LYS A 207 -9.27 1.60 -5.12
N LEU A 208 -8.71 2.34 -4.17
CA LEU A 208 -9.33 2.61 -2.86
C LEU A 208 -10.25 3.85 -2.93
N PRO A 209 -11.56 3.70 -2.64
CA PRO A 209 -12.44 4.85 -2.48
C PRO A 209 -11.99 5.78 -1.34
N GLN A 210 -12.40 7.04 -1.38
CA GLN A 210 -12.13 7.98 -0.29
C GLN A 210 -12.66 7.43 1.04
N GLY A 211 -11.78 7.40 2.05
CA GLY A 211 -12.09 6.87 3.38
C GLY A 211 -11.88 5.36 3.54
N CYS A 212 -11.62 4.61 2.46
CA CYS A 212 -11.34 3.18 2.56
C CYS A 212 -10.03 2.93 3.31
N GLY A 213 -10.07 2.10 4.36
CA GLY A 213 -8.88 1.66 5.08
C GLY A 213 -8.07 0.64 4.28
N TYR A 214 -6.77 0.56 4.53
CA TYR A 214 -5.90 -0.45 3.94
C TYR A 214 -4.79 -0.81 4.92
N GLU A 215 -4.63 -2.11 5.22
CA GLU A 215 -3.58 -2.60 6.11
C GLU A 215 -2.74 -3.69 5.45
N PHE A 216 -1.43 -3.56 5.67
CA PHE A 216 -0.41 -4.32 4.98
C PHE A 216 0.81 -4.49 5.91
N GLN A 217 1.14 -5.73 6.29
CA GLN A 217 2.23 -6.00 7.23
C GLN A 217 3.55 -6.36 6.53
N MET A 218 4.06 -5.49 5.65
CA MET A 218 5.23 -5.79 4.80
C MET A 218 6.51 -6.06 5.58
N GLN A 219 6.74 -5.27 6.63
CA GLN A 219 8.04 -5.22 7.30
C GLN A 219 8.28 -6.44 8.19
N TYR A 220 7.23 -6.94 8.82
CA TYR A 220 7.31 -8.12 9.68
C TYR A 220 6.95 -9.40 8.92
N GLY A 221 6.01 -9.33 7.95
CA GLY A 221 5.77 -10.41 6.98
C GLY A 221 5.30 -11.72 7.60
N SER A 222 4.65 -11.69 8.77
CA SER A 222 4.20 -12.91 9.43
C SER A 222 2.89 -13.40 8.83
N ILE A 223 2.90 -14.60 8.24
CA ILE A 223 1.69 -15.25 7.72
C ILE A 223 0.71 -15.54 8.85
N GLY A 224 -0.59 -15.32 8.60
CA GLY A 224 -1.66 -15.50 9.58
C GLY A 224 -1.91 -14.27 10.45
N TRP A 225 -1.09 -13.21 10.37
CA TRP A 225 -1.39 -11.96 11.06
C TRP A 225 -2.77 -11.40 10.69
N SER A 226 -3.18 -11.59 9.42
CA SER A 226 -4.36 -10.93 8.90
C SER A 226 -5.64 -11.37 9.60
N VAL A 227 -5.74 -12.61 10.11
CA VAL A 227 -6.94 -13.07 10.83
C VAL A 227 -7.12 -12.28 12.13
N GLY A 228 -6.09 -12.22 12.98
CA GLY A 228 -6.13 -11.46 14.23
C GLY A 228 -6.21 -9.94 14.01
N ALA A 229 -5.52 -9.43 12.99
CA ALA A 229 -5.62 -8.01 12.63
C ALA A 229 -7.03 -7.65 12.13
N THR A 230 -7.68 -8.54 11.40
CA THR A 230 -9.07 -8.37 10.97
C THR A 230 -10.02 -8.31 12.17
N LEU A 231 -9.84 -9.20 13.15
CA LEU A 231 -10.60 -9.21 14.40
C LEU A 231 -10.43 -7.88 15.15
N GLY A 232 -9.17 -7.44 15.32
CA GLY A 232 -8.83 -6.20 16.02
C GLY A 232 -9.34 -4.95 15.29
N TYR A 233 -9.18 -4.88 13.97
CA TYR A 233 -9.63 -3.75 13.16
C TYR A 233 -11.15 -3.62 13.21
N ALA A 234 -11.88 -4.72 13.01
CA ALA A 234 -13.35 -4.71 13.07
C ALA A 234 -13.87 -4.35 14.47
N GLN A 235 -13.10 -4.65 15.52
CA GLN A 235 -13.43 -4.24 16.88
C GLN A 235 -13.17 -2.75 17.14
N ALA A 236 -12.12 -2.20 16.56
CA ALA A 236 -11.71 -0.80 16.74
C ALA A 236 -12.50 0.18 15.85
N ALA A 237 -12.96 -0.27 14.68
CA ALA A 237 -13.69 0.52 13.69
C ALA A 237 -15.01 -0.17 13.31
N PRO A 238 -16.00 -0.25 14.22
CA PRO A 238 -17.25 -0.99 14.01
C PRO A 238 -18.14 -0.44 12.88
N GLU A 239 -17.92 0.81 12.49
CA GLU A 239 -18.54 1.46 11.34
C GLU A 239 -17.97 0.98 10.00
N LYS A 240 -16.75 0.43 10.01
CA LYS A 240 -16.11 -0.10 8.80
C LYS A 240 -16.53 -1.54 8.54
N ARG A 241 -16.76 -1.87 7.27
CA ARG A 241 -16.83 -3.25 6.81
C ARG A 241 -15.44 -3.74 6.43
N VAL A 242 -14.86 -4.59 7.29
CA VAL A 242 -13.52 -5.14 7.05
C VAL A 242 -13.59 -6.28 6.03
N ILE A 243 -12.76 -6.20 4.99
CA ILE A 243 -12.61 -7.19 3.93
C ILE A 243 -11.17 -7.71 3.99
N ALA A 244 -10.99 -8.98 4.35
CA ALA A 244 -9.68 -9.60 4.43
C ALA A 244 -9.44 -10.55 3.26
N CYS A 245 -8.29 -10.45 2.60
CA CYS A 245 -7.87 -11.39 1.56
C CYS A 245 -6.75 -12.26 2.11
N ILE A 246 -7.04 -13.53 2.39
CA ILE A 246 -6.17 -14.42 3.18
C ILE A 246 -5.92 -15.70 2.39
N GLY A 247 -4.65 -16.06 2.21
CA GLY A 247 -4.28 -17.36 1.62
C GLY A 247 -4.60 -18.51 2.58
N ASP A 248 -4.92 -19.67 2.02
CA ASP A 248 -5.19 -20.91 2.75
C ASP A 248 -4.11 -21.29 3.78
N GLY A 249 -2.84 -21.24 3.40
CA GLY A 249 -1.72 -21.55 4.30
C GLY A 249 -1.61 -20.56 5.46
N SER A 250 -1.79 -19.26 5.19
CA SER A 250 -1.79 -18.22 6.24
C SER A 250 -2.96 -18.40 7.21
N PHE A 251 -4.14 -18.72 6.68
CA PHE A 251 -5.34 -18.93 7.47
C PHE A 251 -5.17 -20.06 8.50
N GLN A 252 -4.46 -21.15 8.15
CA GLN A 252 -4.22 -22.27 9.06
C GLN A 252 -3.46 -21.90 10.33
N VAL A 253 -2.67 -20.82 10.32
CA VAL A 253 -1.84 -20.41 11.45
C VAL A 253 -2.67 -19.81 12.59
N THR A 254 -3.78 -19.14 12.28
CA THR A 254 -4.54 -18.30 13.21
C THR A 254 -6.07 -18.39 13.07
N ALA A 255 -6.58 -19.41 12.36
CA ALA A 255 -8.01 -19.61 12.07
C ALA A 255 -8.94 -19.54 13.30
N GLN A 256 -8.45 -19.85 14.50
CA GLN A 256 -9.24 -19.85 15.73
C GLN A 256 -9.85 -18.47 16.07
N ASP A 257 -9.26 -17.37 15.60
CA ASP A 257 -9.79 -16.02 15.87
C ASP A 257 -11.17 -15.78 15.24
N ILE A 258 -11.56 -16.59 14.25
CA ILE A 258 -12.93 -16.64 13.70
C ILE A 258 -13.97 -16.88 14.79
N SER A 259 -13.66 -17.73 15.77
CA SER A 259 -14.55 -17.97 16.93
C SER A 259 -14.88 -16.67 17.67
N THR A 260 -13.89 -15.79 17.82
CA THR A 260 -14.07 -14.51 18.50
C THR A 260 -14.82 -13.52 17.62
N MET A 261 -14.54 -13.48 16.31
CA MET A 261 -15.30 -12.62 15.38
C MET A 261 -16.80 -12.95 15.40
N LEU A 262 -17.15 -14.24 15.38
CA LEU A 262 -18.53 -14.73 15.46
C LEU A 262 -19.17 -14.37 16.81
N ARG A 263 -18.47 -14.63 17.92
CA ARG A 263 -18.93 -14.27 19.27
C ARG A 263 -19.22 -12.77 19.41
N CYS A 264 -18.39 -11.93 18.79
CA CYS A 264 -18.55 -10.47 18.81
C CYS A 264 -19.54 -9.95 17.76
N GLY A 265 -20.16 -10.83 16.95
CA GLY A 265 -21.12 -10.43 15.91
C GLY A 265 -20.52 -9.53 14.82
N GLN A 266 -19.22 -9.67 14.55
CA GLN A 266 -18.52 -8.84 13.57
C GLN A 266 -19.01 -9.14 12.15
N ARG A 267 -19.07 -8.10 11.29
CA ARG A 267 -19.62 -8.16 9.93
C ARG A 267 -18.53 -8.18 8.85
N THR A 268 -17.39 -8.75 9.20
CA THR A 268 -16.22 -8.92 8.34
C THR A 268 -16.54 -9.84 7.17
N ILE A 269 -15.92 -9.60 6.02
CA ILE A 269 -15.87 -10.56 4.90
C ILE A 269 -14.44 -11.09 4.79
N ILE A 270 -14.27 -12.41 4.75
CA ILE A 270 -12.97 -13.04 4.51
C ILE A 270 -13.02 -13.76 3.17
N PHE A 271 -12.21 -13.29 2.22
CA PHE A 271 -11.90 -14.01 1.00
C PHE A 271 -10.73 -14.94 1.26
N LEU A 272 -11.05 -16.21 1.54
CA LEU A 272 -10.06 -17.27 1.67
C LEU A 272 -9.67 -17.77 0.28
N ILE A 273 -8.42 -17.56 -0.10
CA ILE A 273 -7.86 -18.01 -1.38
C ILE A 273 -7.27 -19.41 -1.19
N ASN A 274 -8.05 -20.43 -1.52
CA ASN A 274 -7.61 -21.83 -1.51
C ASN A 274 -7.02 -22.20 -2.86
N ASN A 275 -5.69 -22.10 -2.97
CA ASN A 275 -4.92 -22.48 -4.16
C ASN A 275 -3.96 -23.65 -3.89
N GLY A 276 -4.06 -24.29 -2.72
CA GLY A 276 -3.43 -25.57 -2.43
C GLY A 276 -2.04 -25.48 -1.81
N GLY A 277 -1.62 -24.33 -1.30
CA GLY A 277 -0.30 -24.19 -0.67
C GLY A 277 0.30 -22.79 -0.71
N TYR A 278 1.59 -22.71 -0.34
CA TYR A 278 2.32 -21.44 -0.28
C TYR A 278 2.79 -20.97 -1.66
N THR A 279 1.86 -20.45 -2.47
CA THR A 279 2.16 -20.01 -3.86
C THR A 279 3.29 -18.98 -3.95
N ILE A 280 3.36 -18.04 -2.99
CA ILE A 280 4.45 -17.04 -2.98
C ILE A 280 5.83 -17.70 -2.83
N GLU A 281 5.92 -18.76 -2.02
CA GLU A 281 7.17 -19.50 -1.83
C GLU A 281 7.48 -20.36 -3.06
N VAL A 282 6.48 -20.90 -3.76
CA VAL A 282 6.69 -21.60 -5.05
C VAL A 282 7.38 -20.70 -6.08
N GLU A 283 6.99 -19.42 -6.13
CA GLU A 283 7.59 -18.42 -7.04
C GLU A 283 8.99 -17.94 -6.60
N ILE A 284 9.36 -18.11 -5.32
CA ILE A 284 10.69 -17.78 -4.79
C ILE A 284 11.62 -18.99 -4.90
N HIS A 285 11.20 -20.11 -4.32
CA HIS A 285 11.89 -21.40 -4.34
C HIS A 285 10.90 -22.55 -4.07
N ASP A 286 10.65 -23.36 -5.08
CA ASP A 286 9.72 -24.48 -4.96
C ASP A 286 10.30 -25.69 -4.18
N GLY A 287 9.42 -26.42 -3.50
CA GLY A 287 9.78 -27.59 -2.69
C GLY A 287 8.60 -28.21 -1.93
N PRO A 288 8.80 -29.41 -1.34
CA PRO A 288 7.73 -30.15 -0.66
C PRO A 288 7.17 -29.44 0.57
N TYR A 289 7.90 -28.48 1.14
CA TYR A 289 7.46 -27.64 2.27
C TYR A 289 6.40 -26.59 1.88
N ASN A 290 6.17 -26.37 0.57
CA ASN A 290 5.12 -25.48 0.08
C ASN A 290 3.74 -26.17 0.07
N VAL A 291 3.71 -27.51 0.21
CA VAL A 291 2.49 -28.31 0.21
C VAL A 291 1.89 -28.36 1.60
N ILE A 292 0.65 -27.89 1.73
CA ILE A 292 -0.09 -27.89 3.00
C ILE A 292 -1.20 -28.94 2.99
N LYS A 293 -1.67 -29.35 4.18
CA LYS A 293 -2.85 -30.21 4.27
C LYS A 293 -4.10 -29.38 3.98
N ASN A 294 -4.75 -29.62 2.83
CA ASN A 294 -6.01 -28.95 2.51
C ASN A 294 -7.10 -29.27 3.57
N TRP A 295 -7.88 -28.25 3.95
CA TRP A 295 -8.99 -28.34 4.90
C TRP A 295 -10.33 -28.16 4.20
N ASN A 296 -11.40 -28.62 4.83
CA ASN A 296 -12.73 -28.11 4.54
C ASN A 296 -12.92 -26.79 5.32
N TYR A 297 -12.48 -25.68 4.74
CA TYR A 297 -12.46 -24.38 5.43
C TYR A 297 -13.86 -23.88 5.80
N THR A 298 -14.86 -24.08 4.94
CA THR A 298 -16.25 -23.74 5.29
C THR A 298 -16.77 -24.65 6.39
N GLY A 299 -16.48 -25.95 6.32
CA GLY A 299 -16.82 -26.90 7.39
C GLY A 299 -16.16 -26.58 8.74
N LEU A 300 -14.95 -26.00 8.75
CA LEU A 300 -14.32 -25.49 9.96
C LEU A 300 -15.12 -24.31 10.54
N VAL A 301 -15.53 -23.36 9.70
CA VAL A 301 -16.34 -22.21 10.13
C VAL A 301 -17.69 -22.68 10.66
N ASP A 302 -18.35 -23.62 9.98
CA ASP A 302 -19.62 -24.21 10.42
C ASP A 302 -19.48 -24.89 11.80
N ALA A 303 -18.38 -25.62 12.01
CA ALA A 303 -18.09 -26.27 13.29
C ALA A 303 -17.87 -25.25 14.42
N ILE A 304 -17.23 -24.11 14.13
CA ILE A 304 -17.04 -23.02 15.10
C ILE A 304 -18.36 -22.27 15.36
N HIS A 305 -19.17 -22.06 14.33
CA HIS A 305 -20.48 -21.39 14.41
C HIS A 305 -21.45 -22.16 15.30
N ASN A 306 -21.46 -23.49 15.21
CA ASN A 306 -22.27 -24.36 16.08
C ASN A 306 -23.77 -23.99 16.11
N GLY A 307 -24.30 -23.41 15.03
CA GLY A 307 -25.70 -22.96 14.96
C GLY A 307 -25.97 -21.64 15.72
N GLU A 308 -24.97 -20.99 16.29
CA GLU A 308 -25.10 -19.79 17.12
C GLU A 308 -24.49 -18.55 16.45
N GLY A 309 -25.23 -17.44 16.47
CA GLY A 309 -24.78 -16.18 15.88
C GLY A 309 -25.03 -16.10 14.36
N LYS A 310 -24.43 -15.10 13.71
CA LYS A 310 -24.65 -14.76 12.31
C LYS A 310 -23.39 -15.05 11.49
N CYS A 311 -23.48 -15.98 10.54
CA CYS A 311 -22.43 -16.31 9.58
C CYS A 311 -23.08 -16.41 8.18
N TRP A 312 -22.44 -15.83 7.16
CA TRP A 312 -22.98 -15.70 5.80
C TRP A 312 -21.88 -15.91 4.76
#